data_AF-A0A8J5KHM3-F1
#
_entry.id   AF-A0A8J5KHM3-F1
#
_cell.length_a   1.000
_cell.length_b   1.000
_cell.length_c   1.000
_cell.angle_alpha   90.00
_cell.angle_beta   90.00
_cell.angle_gamma   90.00
#
_symmetry.space_group_name_H-M   'P 1'
#
loop_
_entity.id
_entity.type
_entity.pdbx_description
1 polymer ?
#
loop_
_entity_poly.entity_id
_entity_poly.type
_entity_poly.pdbx_seq_one_letter_code
_entity_poly.pdbx_strand_id
1 'polypeptide(L)'
;MSAKARKVTGRGEQTVAHYAFHPLEDDAIIKHRLLTRTTTTRGEPPLKKLQKKFVAFAHEVEKDGDNAEDLEKAYKVFLQEIITFELPLLKSKAVVDANLREKESFNELQTEIQRQIVQAQADIEDLKKQLELSKIERQHKEECEVIRKLIASQPPRSETQKLISDLETEIAALEAENLSCAKTLDLRKKQLTLLLHVVDELQNTIEDEQKSPVDELQAAIEEHKMNVEEDSGPGSEAMAVD
;
A
#
# COMPACT_ATOMS: atom_id res chain seq x y z
N MET A 1 34.22 -3.99 11.97
CA MET A 1 34.73 -4.24 13.33
C MET A 1 33.57 -4.12 14.30
N SER A 2 33.23 -5.03 15.20
CA SER A 2 33.56 -6.44 15.44
C SER A 2 32.38 -6.94 16.29
N ALA A 3 31.61 -7.91 15.78
CA ALA A 3 30.50 -8.52 16.51
C ALA A 3 31.07 -9.50 17.54
N LYS A 4 30.85 -9.24 18.83
CA LYS A 4 31.35 -10.08 19.92
C LYS A 4 30.42 -11.29 20.09
N ALA A 5 30.73 -12.36 19.38
CA ALA A 5 30.07 -13.66 19.51
C ALA A 5 30.25 -14.21 20.94
N ARG A 6 29.14 -14.36 21.66
CA ARG A 6 29.09 -15.00 22.99
C ARG A 6 29.07 -16.52 22.77
N LYS A 7 30.22 -17.17 22.98
CA LYS A 7 30.37 -18.62 22.92
C LYS A 7 29.62 -19.25 24.10
N VAL A 8 28.41 -19.77 23.85
CA VAL A 8 27.70 -20.65 24.78
C VAL A 8 28.37 -22.02 24.69
N THR A 9 29.21 -22.34 25.67
CA THR A 9 29.70 -23.70 25.88
C THR A 9 28.55 -24.55 26.40
N GLY A 10 27.88 -25.26 25.49
CA GLY A 10 26.99 -26.35 25.84
C GLY A 10 27.81 -27.47 26.46
N ARG A 11 27.86 -27.51 27.80
CA ARG A 11 28.34 -28.66 28.55
C ARG A 11 27.14 -29.59 28.77
N GLY A 12 26.70 -30.21 27.68
CA GLY A 12 25.81 -31.36 27.71
C GLY A 12 26.58 -32.60 28.15
N GLU A 13 27.13 -32.58 29.37
CA GLU A 13 27.44 -33.83 30.05
C GLU A 13 26.08 -34.37 30.52
N GLN A 14 25.47 -35.23 29.71
CA GLN A 14 24.48 -36.16 30.22
C GLN A 14 25.23 -37.03 31.24
N THR A 15 25.22 -36.61 32.50
CA THR A 15 25.50 -37.51 33.60
C THR A 15 24.34 -38.49 33.60
N VAL A 16 24.51 -39.58 32.83
CA VAL A 16 23.66 -40.76 32.95
C VAL A 16 23.94 -41.25 34.36
N ALA A 17 23.08 -40.84 35.30
CA ALA A 17 23.13 -41.32 36.66
C ALA A 17 23.04 -42.84 36.58
N HIS A 18 24.13 -43.50 36.98
CA HIS A 18 24.23 -44.94 36.96
C HIS A 18 23.42 -45.47 38.15
N TYR A 19 22.11 -45.52 37.95
CA TYR A 19 21.17 -46.11 38.88
C TYR A 19 21.46 -47.61 39.01
N ALA A 20 21.44 -48.12 40.24
CA ALA A 20 21.70 -49.54 40.51
C ALA A 20 20.55 -50.45 39.99
N PHE A 21 19.40 -49.85 39.69
CA PHE A 21 18.24 -50.50 39.09
C PHE A 21 17.67 -49.65 37.95
N HIS A 22 16.75 -50.21 37.17
CA HIS A 22 16.09 -49.48 36.09
C HIS A 22 15.25 -48.32 36.66
N PRO A 23 15.18 -47.11 36.03
CA PRO A 23 14.53 -45.93 36.63
C PRO A 23 13.09 -46.14 37.14
N LEU A 24 12.31 -46.97 36.44
CA LEU A 24 10.94 -47.34 36.84
C LEU A 24 10.89 -48.23 38.10
N GLU A 25 11.90 -49.08 38.29
CA GLU A 25 12.04 -49.94 39.46
C GLU A 25 12.58 -49.13 40.65
N ASP A 26 13.50 -48.20 40.39
CA ASP A 26 14.04 -47.29 41.40
C ASP A 26 12.97 -46.36 41.99
N ASP A 27 12.09 -45.79 41.17
CA ASP A 27 11.00 -44.94 41.67
C ASP A 27 10.06 -45.70 42.59
N ALA A 28 9.77 -46.97 42.27
CA ALA A 28 8.95 -47.82 43.12
C ALA A 28 9.64 -48.12 44.47
N ILE A 29 10.94 -48.39 44.45
CA ILE A 29 11.76 -48.64 45.65
C ILE A 29 11.85 -47.37 46.51
N ILE A 30 12.12 -46.21 45.90
CA ILE A 30 12.20 -44.91 46.56
C ILE A 30 10.85 -44.55 47.19
N LYS A 31 9.76 -44.70 46.44
CA LYS A 31 8.39 -44.49 46.93
C LYS A 31 8.10 -45.37 48.14
N HIS A 32 8.43 -46.66 48.05
CA HIS A 32 8.21 -47.60 49.15
C HIS A 32 9.00 -47.19 50.39
N ARG A 33 10.28 -46.83 50.24
CA ARG A 33 11.16 -46.37 51.33
C ARG A 33 10.67 -45.06 51.97
N LEU A 34 10.15 -44.12 51.19
CA LEU A 34 9.60 -42.85 51.68
C LEU A 34 8.30 -43.04 52.45
N LEU A 35 7.38 -43.86 51.93
CA LEU A 35 6.09 -44.14 52.57
C LEU A 35 6.26 -44.92 53.88
N THR A 36 7.08 -45.96 53.85
CA THR A 36 7.32 -46.81 55.04
C THR A 36 8.34 -46.22 56.02
N ARG A 37 9.07 -45.17 55.60
CA ARG A 37 10.13 -44.52 56.37
C ARG A 37 11.13 -45.53 56.95
N THR A 38 11.52 -46.53 56.14
CA THR A 38 12.42 -47.62 56.56
C THR A 38 13.81 -47.15 56.99
N THR A 39 14.19 -45.91 56.67
CA THR A 39 15.39 -45.25 57.18
C THR A 39 15.05 -43.84 57.70
N THR A 40 15.24 -43.59 58.99
CA THR A 40 15.12 -42.24 59.59
C THR A 40 16.46 -41.82 60.19
N THR A 41 16.80 -40.53 60.12
CA THR A 41 18.03 -39.98 60.72
C THR A 41 17.92 -39.79 62.24
N ARG A 42 16.70 -39.81 62.78
CA ARG A 42 16.44 -39.68 64.22
C ARG A 42 15.28 -40.60 64.64
N GLY A 43 15.53 -41.44 65.64
CA GLY A 43 14.55 -42.39 66.20
C GLY A 43 14.50 -43.75 65.51
N GLU A 44 13.60 -44.62 65.97
CA GLU A 44 13.33 -45.91 65.35
C GLU A 44 12.41 -45.74 64.12
N PRO A 45 12.68 -46.41 62.98
CA PRO A 45 11.78 -46.39 61.81
C PRO A 45 10.34 -46.76 62.20
N PRO A 46 9.32 -45.98 61.79
CA PRO A 46 7.93 -46.23 62.14
C PRO A 46 7.43 -47.64 61.82
N LEU A 47 7.80 -48.19 60.66
CA LEU A 47 7.45 -49.57 60.30
C LEU A 47 8.09 -50.61 61.23
N LYS A 48 9.35 -50.38 61.64
CA LYS A 48 10.07 -51.27 62.57
C LYS A 48 9.48 -51.18 63.98
N LYS A 49 9.08 -49.98 64.41
CA LYS A 49 8.39 -49.75 65.69
C LYS A 49 7.04 -50.47 65.72
N LEU A 50 6.25 -50.35 64.65
CA LEU A 50 4.99 -51.09 64.48
C LEU A 50 5.21 -52.61 64.52
N GLN A 51 6.21 -53.11 63.79
CA GLN A 51 6.56 -54.53 63.78
C GLN A 51 6.92 -55.04 65.19
N LYS A 52 7.70 -54.28 65.97
CA LYS A 52 8.02 -54.66 67.35
C LYS A 52 6.78 -54.73 68.25
N LYS A 53 5.84 -53.79 68.10
CA LYS A 53 4.58 -53.81 68.85
C LYS A 53 3.69 -54.98 68.46
N PHE A 54 3.66 -55.34 67.17
CA PHE A 54 2.99 -56.55 66.68
C PHE A 54 3.57 -57.82 67.31
N VAL A 55 4.90 -57.99 67.27
CA VAL A 55 5.56 -59.17 67.85
C VAL A 55 5.34 -59.24 69.36
N ALA A 56 5.38 -58.11 70.07
CA ALA A 56 5.09 -58.07 71.50
C ALA A 56 3.63 -58.49 71.83
N PHE A 57 2.66 -58.05 71.02
CA PHE A 57 1.28 -58.49 71.15
C PHE A 57 1.12 -59.99 70.84
N ALA A 58 1.70 -60.47 69.74
CA ALA A 58 1.66 -61.89 69.38
C ALA A 58 2.27 -62.78 70.48
N HIS A 59 3.35 -62.33 71.12
CA HIS A 59 3.97 -63.07 72.22
C HIS A 59 3.08 -63.18 73.46
N GLU A 60 2.34 -62.12 73.81
CA GLU A 60 1.36 -62.19 74.91
C GLU A 60 0.14 -63.06 74.55
N VAL A 61 -0.19 -63.20 73.26
CA VAL A 61 -1.24 -64.13 72.79
C VAL A 61 -0.80 -65.60 72.93
N GLU A 62 0.48 -65.90 72.68
CA GLU A 62 1.04 -67.26 72.73
C GLU A 62 1.38 -67.75 74.15
N LYS A 63 1.26 -66.89 75.16
CA LYS A 63 1.65 -67.19 76.53
C LYS A 63 0.54 -67.97 77.24
N ASP A 64 0.85 -69.20 77.63
CA ASP A 64 -0.06 -70.05 78.41
C ASP A 64 -0.17 -69.56 79.87
N GLY A 65 -1.27 -68.88 80.23
CA GLY A 65 -1.55 -68.41 81.59
C GLY A 65 -2.71 -67.40 81.67
N ASP A 66 -3.10 -67.01 82.90
CA ASP A 66 -4.10 -65.96 83.13
C ASP A 66 -3.44 -64.57 82.96
N ASN A 67 -3.38 -64.06 81.72
CA ASN A 67 -2.69 -62.82 81.33
C ASN A 67 -3.61 -61.81 80.61
N ALA A 68 -4.93 -61.91 80.81
CA ALA A 68 -5.93 -61.12 80.08
C ALA A 68 -5.69 -59.60 80.13
N GLU A 69 -5.25 -59.08 81.27
CA GLU A 69 -4.99 -57.65 81.45
C GLU A 69 -3.77 -57.16 80.64
N ASP A 70 -2.70 -57.96 80.60
CA ASP A 70 -1.48 -57.63 79.85
C ASP A 70 -1.69 -57.80 78.35
N LEU A 71 -2.49 -58.80 77.95
CA LEU A 71 -2.93 -58.98 76.57
C LEU A 71 -3.75 -57.77 76.08
N GLU A 72 -4.72 -57.28 76.88
CA GLU A 72 -5.52 -56.11 76.53
C GLU A 72 -4.66 -54.83 76.42
N LYS A 73 -3.69 -54.65 77.32
CA LYS A 73 -2.72 -53.55 77.25
C LYS A 73 -1.88 -53.63 75.97
N ALA A 74 -1.34 -54.81 75.66
CA ALA A 74 -0.54 -55.02 74.45
C ALA A 74 -1.35 -54.76 73.17
N TYR A 75 -2.62 -55.19 73.14
CA TYR A 75 -3.55 -54.91 72.05
C TYR A 75 -3.79 -53.41 71.85
N LYS A 76 -4.11 -52.67 72.92
CA LYS A 76 -4.34 -51.21 72.85
C LYS A 76 -3.10 -50.46 72.37
N VAL A 77 -1.91 -50.86 72.84
CA VAL A 77 -0.63 -50.26 72.41
C VAL A 77 -0.35 -50.56 70.93
N PHE A 78 -0.63 -51.79 70.47
CA PHE A 78 -0.47 -52.14 69.07
C PHE A 78 -1.45 -51.36 68.17
N LEU A 79 -2.72 -51.28 68.54
CA LEU A 79 -3.72 -50.50 67.81
C LEU A 79 -3.36 -49.01 67.72
N GLN A 80 -2.88 -48.42 68.82
CA GLN A 80 -2.41 -47.04 68.82
C GLN A 80 -1.24 -46.82 67.85
N GLU A 81 -0.31 -47.78 67.77
CA GLU A 81 0.82 -47.70 66.84
C GLU A 81 0.37 -47.85 65.38
N ILE A 82 -0.62 -48.70 65.09
CA ILE A 82 -1.24 -48.80 63.75
C ILE A 82 -1.80 -47.44 63.34
N ILE A 83 -2.63 -46.83 64.18
CA ILE A 83 -3.26 -45.52 63.90
C ILE A 83 -2.18 -44.44 63.68
N THR A 84 -1.13 -44.46 64.50
CA THR A 84 0.00 -43.53 64.38
C THR A 84 0.77 -43.72 63.07
N PHE A 85 0.90 -44.95 62.58
CA PHE A 85 1.54 -45.28 61.31
C PHE A 85 0.65 -44.95 60.10
N GLU A 86 -0.66 -45.13 60.21
CA GLU A 86 -1.64 -44.89 59.15
C GLU A 86 -1.83 -43.40 58.84
N LEU A 87 -1.87 -42.54 59.86
CA LEU A 87 -2.17 -41.12 59.70
C LEU A 87 -1.23 -40.40 58.70
N PRO A 88 0.10 -40.56 58.74
CA PRO A 88 1.01 -40.01 57.72
C PRO A 88 0.77 -40.55 56.30
N LEU A 89 0.36 -41.81 56.16
CA LEU A 89 0.07 -42.42 54.85
C LEU A 89 -1.20 -41.81 54.24
N LEU A 90 -2.25 -41.66 55.04
CA LEU A 90 -3.48 -40.97 54.62
C LEU A 90 -3.19 -39.52 54.23
N LYS A 91 -2.36 -38.80 54.99
CA LYS A 91 -1.91 -37.46 54.63
C LYS A 91 -1.16 -37.44 53.29
N SER A 92 -0.24 -38.39 53.07
CA SER A 92 0.49 -38.48 51.80
C SER A 92 -0.45 -38.76 50.64
N LYS A 93 -1.45 -39.63 50.80
CA LYS A 93 -2.46 -39.89 49.78
C LYS A 93 -3.26 -38.63 49.45
N ALA A 94 -3.75 -37.92 50.46
CA ALA A 94 -4.51 -36.68 50.26
C ALA A 94 -3.70 -35.60 49.52
N VAL A 95 -2.39 -35.49 49.79
CA VAL A 95 -1.48 -34.59 49.08
C VAL A 95 -1.30 -35.02 47.62
N VAL A 96 -1.12 -36.32 47.35
CA VAL A 96 -1.02 -36.83 45.98
C VAL A 96 -2.30 -36.55 45.19
N ASP A 97 -3.46 -36.81 45.79
CA ASP A 97 -4.76 -36.55 45.15
C ASP A 97 -4.96 -35.05 44.87
N ALA A 98 -4.52 -34.17 45.77
CA ALA A 98 -4.56 -32.72 45.57
C ALA A 98 -3.64 -32.28 44.43
N ASN A 99 -2.39 -32.78 44.40
CA ASN A 99 -1.43 -32.47 43.34
C ASN A 99 -1.91 -32.97 41.97
N LEU A 100 -2.62 -34.11 41.91
CA LEU A 100 -3.18 -34.62 40.67
C LEU A 100 -4.24 -33.65 40.11
N ARG A 101 -5.17 -33.19 40.95
CA ARG A 101 -6.18 -32.19 40.55
C ARG A 101 -5.54 -30.87 40.12
N GLU A 102 -4.50 -30.44 40.84
CA GLU A 102 -3.79 -29.21 40.49
C GLU A 102 -3.04 -29.34 39.15
N LYS A 103 -2.43 -30.50 38.90
CA LYS A 103 -1.81 -30.81 37.60
C LYS A 103 -2.82 -30.76 36.45
N GLU A 104 -4.01 -31.32 36.65
CA GLU A 104 -5.09 -31.28 35.65
C GLU A 104 -5.51 -29.83 35.36
N SER A 105 -5.73 -29.02 36.41
CA SER A 105 -6.01 -27.58 36.28
C SER A 105 -4.92 -26.82 35.52
N PHE A 106 -3.64 -27.11 35.78
CA PHE A 106 -2.54 -26.50 35.03
C PHE A 106 -2.50 -26.92 33.56
N ASN A 107 -2.86 -28.17 33.23
CA ASN A 107 -2.93 -28.61 31.83
C ASN A 107 -4.06 -27.88 31.07
N GLU A 108 -5.21 -27.67 31.72
CA GLU A 108 -6.32 -26.89 31.17
C GLU A 108 -5.89 -25.44 30.94
N LEU A 109 -5.26 -24.82 31.93
CA LEU A 109 -4.75 -23.45 31.82
C LEU A 109 -3.71 -23.32 30.70
N GLN A 110 -2.80 -24.29 30.58
CA GLN A 110 -1.81 -24.33 29.50
C GLN A 110 -2.48 -24.37 28.13
N THR A 111 -3.52 -25.20 27.98
CA THR A 111 -4.28 -25.32 26.73
C THR A 111 -4.98 -24.01 26.39
N GLU A 112 -5.58 -23.36 27.38
CA GLU A 112 -6.25 -22.07 27.21
C GLU A 112 -5.28 -20.95 26.83
N ILE A 113 -4.12 -20.86 27.50
CA ILE A 113 -3.07 -19.90 27.14
C ILE A 113 -2.59 -20.14 25.71
N GLN A 114 -2.38 -21.40 25.31
CA GLN A 114 -1.96 -21.73 23.95
C GLN A 114 -3.01 -21.30 22.92
N ARG A 115 -4.30 -21.48 23.23
CA ARG A 115 -5.40 -21.01 22.38
C ARG A 115 -5.38 -19.49 22.24
N GLN A 116 -5.20 -18.75 23.33
CA GLN A 116 -5.11 -17.28 23.31
C GLN A 116 -3.90 -16.79 22.52
N ILE A 117 -2.75 -17.46 22.61
CA ILE A 117 -1.56 -17.13 21.81
C ILE A 117 -1.86 -17.26 20.33
N VAL A 118 -2.46 -18.38 19.90
CA VAL A 118 -2.82 -18.60 18.50
C VAL A 118 -3.83 -17.55 18.00
N GLN A 119 -4.82 -17.20 18.83
CA GLN A 119 -5.79 -16.15 18.50
C GLN A 119 -5.10 -14.79 18.33
N ALA A 120 -4.26 -14.39 19.29
CA ALA A 120 -3.54 -13.11 19.23
C ALA A 120 -2.61 -13.03 18.01
N GLN A 121 -1.97 -14.15 17.63
CA GLN A 121 -1.18 -14.22 16.40
C GLN A 121 -2.03 -14.01 15.15
N ALA A 122 -3.22 -14.60 15.09
CA ALA A 122 -4.15 -14.39 13.98
C ALA A 122 -4.62 -12.93 13.90
N ASP A 123 -4.96 -12.32 15.04
CA ASP A 123 -5.38 -10.93 15.12
C ASP A 123 -4.26 -9.97 14.66
N ILE A 124 -3.00 -10.24 15.04
CA ILE A 124 -1.83 -9.48 14.59
C ILE A 124 -1.70 -9.54 13.05
N GLU A 125 -1.85 -10.72 12.45
CA GLU A 125 -1.76 -10.86 11.01
C GLU A 125 -2.91 -10.16 10.28
N ASP A 126 -4.11 -10.15 10.83
CA ASP A 126 -5.23 -9.40 10.26
C ASP A 126 -4.99 -7.88 10.36
N LEU A 127 -4.57 -7.38 11.53
CA LEU A 127 -4.24 -5.97 11.73
C LEU A 127 -3.12 -5.49 10.81
N LYS A 128 -2.11 -6.33 10.52
CA LYS A 128 -1.07 -6.01 9.52
C LYS A 128 -1.65 -5.82 8.12
N LYS A 129 -2.58 -6.67 7.70
CA LYS A 129 -3.26 -6.54 6.40
C LYS A 129 -4.09 -5.26 6.33
N GLN A 130 -4.87 -5.00 7.37
CA GLN A 130 -5.67 -3.76 7.46
C GLN A 130 -4.78 -2.51 7.43
N LEU A 131 -3.65 -2.54 8.13
CA LEU A 131 -2.68 -1.44 8.11
C LEU A 131 -2.13 -1.20 6.70
N GLU A 132 -1.80 -2.25 5.96
CA GLU A 132 -1.30 -2.11 4.60
C GLU A 132 -2.35 -1.53 3.65
N LEU A 133 -3.60 -1.99 3.75
CA LEU A 133 -4.72 -1.40 3.00
C LEU A 133 -4.90 0.09 3.33
N SER A 134 -4.83 0.45 4.62
CA SER A 134 -4.96 1.84 5.06
C SER A 134 -3.84 2.74 4.53
N LYS A 135 -2.61 2.22 4.42
CA LYS A 135 -1.50 2.97 3.79
C LYS A 135 -1.76 3.23 2.30
N ILE A 136 -2.25 2.23 1.58
CA ILE A 136 -2.58 2.37 0.16
C ILE A 136 -3.69 3.44 -0.02
N GLU A 137 -4.74 3.38 0.80
CA GLU A 137 -5.79 4.41 0.78
C GLU A 137 -5.24 5.80 1.10
N ARG A 138 -4.31 5.91 2.05
CA ARG A 138 -3.66 7.19 2.38
C ARG A 138 -2.86 7.71 1.19
N GLN A 139 -2.08 6.86 0.54
CA GLN A 139 -1.31 7.23 -0.65
C GLN A 139 -2.24 7.72 -1.77
N HIS A 140 -3.31 6.99 -2.08
CA HIS A 140 -4.28 7.43 -3.07
C HIS A 140 -4.89 8.80 -2.71
N LYS A 141 -5.19 9.05 -1.44
CA LYS A 141 -5.70 10.36 -0.97
C LYS A 141 -4.67 11.47 -1.15
N GLU A 142 -3.41 11.20 -0.82
CA GLU A 142 -2.29 12.15 -1.01
C GLU A 142 -2.08 12.47 -2.50
N GLU A 143 -2.10 11.46 -3.37
CA GLU A 143 -2.02 11.64 -4.84
C GLU A 143 -3.20 12.45 -5.38
N CYS A 144 -4.42 12.15 -4.93
CA CYS A 144 -5.61 12.94 -5.28
C CYS A 144 -5.50 14.39 -4.83
N GLU A 145 -4.96 14.65 -3.64
CA GLU A 145 -4.74 16.02 -3.15
C GLU A 145 -3.70 16.78 -3.98
N VAL A 146 -2.63 16.13 -4.44
CA VAL A 146 -1.66 16.75 -5.35
C VAL A 146 -2.33 17.15 -6.67
N ILE A 147 -3.12 16.25 -7.27
CA ILE A 147 -3.87 16.54 -8.49
C ILE A 147 -4.90 17.66 -8.24
N ARG A 148 -5.61 17.64 -7.10
CA ARG A 148 -6.57 18.68 -6.73
C ARG A 148 -5.91 20.05 -6.67
N LYS A 149 -4.72 20.16 -6.05
CA LYS A 149 -3.94 21.41 -5.99
C LYS A 149 -3.51 21.88 -7.37
N LEU A 150 -3.07 20.95 -8.24
CA LEU A 150 -2.71 21.28 -9.61
C LEU A 150 -3.92 21.80 -10.40
N ILE A 151 -5.08 21.16 -10.28
CA ILE A 151 -6.32 21.61 -10.92
C ILE A 151 -6.75 22.98 -10.39
N ALA A 152 -6.65 23.21 -9.08
CA ALA A 152 -7.00 24.48 -8.46
C ALA A 152 -6.07 25.64 -8.87
N SER A 153 -4.86 25.35 -9.36
CA SER A 153 -3.96 26.37 -9.92
C SER A 153 -4.39 26.83 -11.32
N GLN A 154 -5.25 26.08 -12.00
CA GLN A 154 -5.77 26.40 -13.32
C GLN A 154 -7.07 27.21 -13.20
N PRO A 155 -7.35 28.12 -14.15
CA PRO A 155 -8.59 28.90 -14.14
C PRO A 155 -9.82 27.99 -14.30
N PRO A 156 -11.00 28.42 -13.79
CA PRO A 156 -12.23 27.69 -13.96
C PRO A 156 -12.56 27.49 -15.44
N ARG A 157 -12.93 26.26 -15.81
CA ARG A 157 -13.26 25.90 -17.21
C ARG A 157 -14.37 26.78 -17.80
N SER A 158 -15.33 27.21 -16.99
CA SER A 158 -16.41 28.10 -17.42
C SER A 158 -15.89 29.47 -17.87
N GLU A 159 -14.88 30.02 -17.20
CA GLU A 159 -14.28 31.31 -17.58
C GLU A 159 -13.48 31.16 -18.86
N THR A 160 -12.65 30.11 -18.96
CA THR A 160 -11.91 29.82 -20.19
C THR A 160 -12.84 29.56 -21.37
N GLN A 161 -13.95 28.85 -21.16
CA GLN A 161 -14.93 28.57 -22.21
C GLN A 161 -15.64 29.86 -22.68
N LYS A 162 -15.97 30.76 -21.74
CA LYS A 162 -16.55 32.06 -22.07
C LYS A 162 -15.56 32.90 -22.88
N LEU A 163 -14.30 32.99 -22.43
CA LEU A 163 -13.25 33.72 -23.15
C LEU A 163 -13.05 33.19 -24.57
N ILE A 164 -13.06 31.86 -24.77
CA ILE A 164 -12.99 31.24 -26.10
C ILE A 164 -14.17 31.70 -26.95
N SER A 165 -15.39 31.62 -26.43
CA SER A 165 -16.59 32.05 -27.16
C SER A 165 -16.55 33.54 -27.52
N ASP A 166 -16.09 34.39 -26.60
CA ASP A 166 -15.97 35.83 -26.83
C ASP A 166 -14.94 36.11 -27.94
N LEU A 167 -13.77 35.47 -27.89
CA LEU A 167 -12.72 35.58 -28.92
C LEU A 167 -13.19 35.05 -30.29
N GLU A 168 -13.92 33.94 -30.33
CA GLU A 168 -14.49 33.41 -31.57
C GLU A 168 -15.48 34.41 -32.21
N THR A 169 -16.29 35.09 -31.40
CA THR A 169 -17.21 36.12 -31.90
C THR A 169 -16.47 37.37 -32.40
N GLU A 170 -15.39 37.77 -31.73
CA GLU A 170 -14.54 38.89 -32.15
C GLU A 170 -13.82 38.59 -33.47
N ILE A 171 -13.27 37.38 -33.62
CA ILE A 171 -12.64 36.94 -34.87
C ILE A 171 -13.67 37.00 -36.02
N ALA A 172 -14.87 36.45 -35.83
CA ALA A 172 -15.90 36.48 -36.84
C ALA A 172 -16.31 37.92 -37.24
N ALA A 173 -16.35 38.84 -36.27
CA ALA A 173 -16.64 40.26 -36.52
C ALA A 173 -15.50 40.94 -37.33
N LEU A 174 -14.25 40.71 -36.94
CA LEU A 174 -13.07 41.23 -37.64
C LEU A 174 -12.97 40.68 -39.06
N GLU A 175 -13.26 39.40 -39.27
CA GLU A 175 -13.31 38.80 -40.61
C GLU A 175 -14.38 39.44 -41.49
N ALA A 176 -15.57 39.71 -40.93
CA ALA A 176 -16.65 40.39 -41.65
C ALA A 176 -16.28 41.84 -42.00
N GLU A 177 -15.66 42.58 -41.08
CA GLU A 177 -15.18 43.94 -41.31
C GLU A 177 -14.08 43.97 -42.38
N ASN A 178 -13.10 43.07 -42.28
CA ASN A 178 -12.03 42.96 -43.26
C ASN A 178 -12.58 42.64 -44.66
N LEU A 179 -13.55 41.73 -44.76
CA LEU A 179 -14.23 41.41 -46.01
C LEU A 179 -15.02 42.62 -46.56
N SER A 180 -15.65 43.41 -45.70
CA SER A 180 -16.33 44.66 -46.08
C SER A 180 -15.35 45.73 -46.59
N CYS A 181 -14.22 45.89 -45.89
CA CYS A 181 -13.15 46.80 -46.26
C CYS A 181 -12.54 46.40 -47.60
N ALA A 182 -12.25 45.11 -47.79
CA ALA A 182 -11.75 44.55 -49.05
C ALA A 182 -12.70 44.82 -50.22
N LYS A 183 -14.02 44.61 -50.02
CA LYS A 183 -15.05 44.93 -51.03
C LYS A 183 -15.07 46.42 -51.37
N THR A 184 -14.99 47.28 -50.35
CA THR A 184 -14.98 48.73 -50.54
C THR A 184 -13.74 49.18 -51.30
N LEU A 185 -12.57 48.65 -50.95
CA LEU A 185 -11.31 48.93 -51.61
C LEU A 185 -11.32 48.48 -53.07
N ASP A 186 -11.87 47.29 -53.37
CA ASP A 186 -12.03 46.80 -54.75
C ASP A 186 -12.98 47.70 -55.56
N LEU A 187 -14.08 48.16 -54.96
CA LEU A 187 -14.97 49.14 -55.59
C LEU A 187 -14.24 50.46 -55.90
N ARG A 188 -13.45 51.00 -54.96
CA ARG A 188 -12.67 52.22 -55.18
C ARG A 188 -11.60 52.04 -56.25
N LYS A 189 -10.93 50.88 -56.31
CA LYS A 189 -10.01 50.53 -57.40
C LYS A 189 -10.72 50.60 -58.76
N LYS A 190 -11.89 49.96 -58.89
CA LYS A 190 -12.70 50.00 -60.12
C LYS A 190 -13.12 51.41 -60.50
N GLN A 191 -13.58 52.21 -59.54
CA GLN A 191 -13.94 53.62 -59.76
C GLN A 191 -12.74 54.46 -60.24
N LEU A 192 -11.56 54.26 -59.64
CA LEU A 192 -10.34 54.97 -60.03
C LEU A 192 -9.88 54.56 -61.44
N THR A 193 -9.91 53.27 -61.76
CA THR A 193 -9.61 52.77 -63.11
C THR A 193 -10.54 53.41 -64.15
N LEU A 194 -11.84 53.52 -63.85
CA LEU A 194 -12.79 54.20 -64.73
C LEU A 194 -12.45 55.69 -64.90
N LEU A 195 -12.12 56.40 -63.82
CA LEU A 195 -11.71 57.81 -63.90
C LEU A 195 -10.46 57.98 -64.76
N LEU A 196 -9.44 57.12 -64.57
CA LEU A 196 -8.22 57.14 -65.39
C LEU A 196 -8.53 56.90 -66.87
N HIS A 197 -9.45 55.99 -67.18
CA HIS A 197 -9.89 55.76 -68.55
C HIS A 197 -10.58 56.99 -69.17
N VAL A 198 -11.47 57.67 -68.42
CA VAL A 198 -12.11 58.91 -68.90
C VAL A 198 -11.09 60.03 -69.09
N VAL A 199 -10.10 60.16 -68.19
CA VAL A 199 -9.01 61.12 -68.35
C VAL A 199 -8.19 60.82 -69.61
N ASP A 200 -7.88 59.55 -69.86
CA ASP A 200 -7.18 59.09 -71.06
C ASP A 200 -7.99 59.38 -72.33
N GLU A 201 -9.30 59.09 -72.34
CA GLU A 201 -10.21 59.44 -73.44
C GLU A 201 -10.27 60.95 -73.69
N LEU A 202 -10.34 61.78 -72.65
CA LEU A 202 -10.32 63.23 -72.79
C LEU A 202 -8.97 63.72 -73.31
N GLN A 203 -7.85 63.14 -72.87
CA GLN A 203 -6.53 63.45 -73.40
C GLN A 203 -6.44 63.09 -74.89
N ASN A 204 -6.89 61.90 -75.27
CA ASN A 204 -6.97 61.47 -76.66
C ASN A 204 -7.86 62.40 -77.49
N THR A 205 -9.02 62.81 -76.96
CA THR A 205 -9.94 63.74 -77.63
C THR A 205 -9.30 65.11 -77.82
N ILE A 206 -8.59 65.65 -76.81
CA ILE A 206 -7.87 66.93 -76.93
C ILE A 206 -6.72 66.82 -77.93
N GLU A 207 -5.97 65.71 -77.94
CA GLU A 207 -4.92 65.47 -78.93
C GLU A 207 -5.49 65.38 -80.34
N ASP A 208 -6.64 64.75 -80.51
CA ASP A 208 -7.34 64.64 -81.80
C ASP A 208 -7.97 65.98 -82.23
N GLU A 209 -8.53 66.77 -81.30
CA GLU A 209 -8.98 68.15 -81.52
C GLU A 209 -7.82 69.14 -81.74
N GLN A 210 -6.59 68.82 -81.36
CA GLN A 210 -5.41 69.60 -81.71
C GLN A 210 -4.82 69.16 -83.06
N LYS A 211 -4.92 67.88 -83.40
CA LYS A 211 -4.62 67.39 -84.75
C LYS A 211 -5.62 67.89 -85.78
N SER A 212 -6.92 67.90 -85.49
CA SER A 212 -8.00 68.36 -86.38
C SER A 212 -7.79 69.78 -86.97
N PRO A 213 -7.45 70.84 -86.22
CA PRO A 213 -7.18 72.17 -86.77
C PRO A 213 -5.81 72.25 -87.44
N VAL A 214 -4.85 71.39 -87.05
CA VAL A 214 -3.56 71.28 -87.74
C VAL A 214 -3.75 70.58 -89.10
N ASP A 215 -4.59 69.56 -89.15
CA ASP A 215 -4.97 68.81 -90.35
C ASP A 215 -5.91 69.62 -91.24
N GLU A 216 -6.84 70.42 -90.69
CA GLU A 216 -7.66 71.39 -91.46
C GLU A 216 -6.81 72.56 -91.98
N LEU A 217 -5.83 73.06 -91.20
CA LEU A 217 -4.88 74.06 -91.68
C LEU A 217 -3.92 73.47 -92.73
N GLN A 218 -3.47 72.23 -92.57
CA GLN A 218 -2.65 71.52 -93.56
C GLN A 218 -3.45 71.19 -94.82
N ALA A 219 -4.72 70.79 -94.71
CA ALA A 219 -5.61 70.56 -95.84
C ALA A 219 -5.99 71.86 -96.55
N ALA A 220 -6.19 72.98 -95.84
CA ALA A 220 -6.37 74.30 -96.45
C ALA A 220 -5.09 74.81 -97.11
N ILE A 221 -3.91 74.51 -96.56
CA ILE A 221 -2.61 74.78 -97.19
C ILE A 221 -2.42 73.89 -98.42
N GLU A 222 -2.84 72.62 -98.40
CA GLU A 222 -2.81 71.72 -99.56
C GLU A 222 -3.84 72.10 -100.64
N GLU A 223 -5.06 72.55 -100.30
CA GLU A 223 -6.02 73.12 -101.26
C GLU A 223 -5.47 74.40 -101.89
N HIS A 224 -4.78 75.24 -101.12
CA HIS A 224 -4.10 76.43 -101.66
C HIS A 224 -2.87 76.09 -102.51
N LYS A 225 -2.28 74.89 -102.33
CA LYS A 225 -1.14 74.38 -103.08
C LYS A 225 -1.57 73.64 -104.35
N MET A 226 -2.70 72.91 -104.33
CA MET A 226 -3.29 72.31 -105.52
C MET A 226 -3.83 73.36 -106.51
N ASN A 227 -4.22 74.54 -106.06
CA ASN A 227 -4.56 75.66 -106.95
C ASN A 227 -3.33 76.36 -107.58
N VAL A 228 -2.10 76.00 -107.16
CA VAL A 228 -0.83 76.58 -107.67
C VAL A 228 -0.01 75.57 -108.48
N GLU A 229 -0.28 74.26 -108.36
CA GLU A 229 0.44 73.18 -109.07
C GLU A 229 -0.33 72.62 -110.30
N GLU A 230 -1.02 73.48 -111.07
CA GLU A 230 -1.52 73.18 -112.43
C GLU A 230 -0.67 73.89 -113.53
N ASP A 231 0.62 74.13 -113.26
CA ASP A 231 1.59 74.45 -114.31
C ASP A 231 2.88 73.65 -114.08
N SER A 232 3.25 72.86 -115.10
CA SER A 232 4.52 72.12 -115.26
C SER A 232 4.62 70.68 -114.71
N GLY A 233 4.18 69.70 -115.50
CA GLY A 233 4.84 68.38 -115.55
C GLY A 233 6.05 68.39 -116.52
N PRO A 234 6.62 67.23 -116.93
CA PRO A 234 6.65 65.89 -116.33
C PRO A 234 8.08 65.25 -116.36
N GLY A 235 8.26 64.03 -115.81
CA GLY A 235 9.37 63.15 -116.23
C GLY A 235 9.80 62.01 -115.29
N SER A 236 9.36 60.78 -115.63
CA SER A 236 9.97 59.42 -115.52
C SER A 236 11.34 59.23 -114.84
N GLU A 237 11.76 58.06 -114.34
CA GLU A 237 11.28 56.68 -114.10
C GLU A 237 12.57 55.85 -113.82
N ALA A 238 12.57 54.88 -112.88
CA ALA A 238 13.42 53.66 -112.82
C ALA A 238 13.44 53.11 -111.35
N MET A 239 12.84 51.94 -111.07
CA MET A 239 13.48 50.58 -111.03
C MET A 239 14.56 50.44 -109.94
N ALA A 240 14.66 49.42 -109.09
CA ALA A 240 13.97 48.15 -108.89
C ALA A 240 14.48 47.48 -107.58
N VAL A 241 13.61 46.74 -106.91
CA VAL A 241 13.77 45.39 -106.28
C VAL A 241 15.02 45.07 -105.43
N ASP A 242 14.80 44.80 -104.14
CA ASP A 242 14.78 43.43 -103.55
C ASP A 242 13.88 43.43 -102.28
#